data_AF-A0A380K743-F1
#
_entry.id   AF-A0A380K743-F1
#
_cell.length_a   1.000
_cell.length_b   1.000
_cell.length_c   1.000
_cell.angle_alpha   90.00
_cell.angle_beta   90.00
_cell.angle_gamma   90.00
#
_symmetry.space_group_name_H-M   'P 1'
#
loop_
_entity.id
_entity.type
_entity.pdbx_description
1 polymer ?
#
loop_
_entity_poly.entity_id
_entity_poly.type
_entity_poly.pdbx_seq_one_letter_code
_entity_poly.pdbx_strand_id
1 'polypeptide(L)'
;MSDVRWIKITTDIFDDEKIQLIESMPEGDTLIVIWFKLLVLAGKQNYSGVLALGDKIFYTEEMLTTVFRRKATTVKLALKTFEQFSMIAFVDGAVTIPNWEKHQNIDGLEKIRQQTRKRVARHRQKQKALVAGQELKLECNVTEALPVTDSNGQV
;
A
#
# COMPACT_ATOMS: atom_id res chain seq x y z
N MET A 1 -9.03 12.25 1.63
CA MET A 1 -8.33 11.25 2.48
C MET A 1 -6.88 11.19 2.01
N SER A 2 -5.93 10.79 2.86
CA SER A 2 -4.54 10.61 2.42
C SER A 2 -4.48 9.38 1.51
N ASP A 3 -4.45 9.58 0.19
CA ASP A 3 -4.25 8.50 -0.77
C ASP A 3 -2.96 7.75 -0.41
N VAL A 4 -3.10 6.48 -0.03
CA VAL A 4 -1.95 5.59 0.14
C VAL A 4 -1.37 5.36 -1.25
N ARG A 5 -0.16 5.85 -1.49
CA ARG A 5 0.49 5.83 -2.81
C ARG A 5 1.35 4.60 -3.06
N TRP A 6 1.67 3.82 -2.02
CA TRP A 6 2.57 2.68 -2.12
C TRP A 6 2.22 1.60 -1.08
N ILE A 7 2.59 0.36 -1.39
CA ILE A 7 2.62 -0.78 -0.48
C ILE A 7 4.06 -1.28 -0.36
N LYS A 8 4.44 -1.87 0.77
CA LYS A 8 5.76 -2.48 0.94
C LYS A 8 5.69 -3.93 0.48
N ILE A 9 6.61 -4.32 -0.40
CA ILE A 9 6.84 -5.71 -0.80
C ILE A 9 8.22 -6.09 -0.26
N THR A 10 8.35 -7.30 0.30
CA THR A 10 9.64 -7.79 0.78
C THR A 10 10.47 -8.29 -0.41
N THR A 11 11.79 -8.17 -0.32
CA THR A 11 12.70 -8.54 -1.42
C THR A 11 12.81 -10.04 -1.62
N ASP A 12 12.42 -10.82 -0.61
CA ASP A 12 12.39 -12.28 -0.53
C ASP A 12 10.99 -12.86 -0.82
N ILE A 13 10.07 -12.08 -1.40
CA ILE A 13 8.69 -12.55 -1.63
C ILE A 13 8.61 -13.83 -2.49
N PHE A 14 9.57 -14.03 -3.39
CA PHE A 14 9.66 -15.24 -4.23
C PHE A 14 10.38 -16.41 -3.55
N ASP A 15 10.94 -16.19 -2.37
CA ASP A 15 11.48 -17.26 -1.51
C ASP A 15 10.39 -17.84 -0.58
N ASP A 16 9.21 -17.22 -0.51
CA ASP A 16 8.07 -17.74 0.25
C ASP A 16 7.58 -19.06 -0.36
N GLU A 17 7.51 -20.11 0.46
CA GLU A 17 7.12 -21.45 0.03
C GLU A 17 5.76 -21.48 -0.68
N LYS A 18 4.80 -20.64 -0.26
CA LYS A 18 3.47 -20.58 -0.87
C LYS A 18 3.56 -19.95 -2.26
N ILE A 19 4.36 -18.90 -2.41
CA ILE A 19 4.59 -18.25 -3.71
C ILE A 19 5.25 -19.25 -4.69
N GLN A 20 6.28 -19.97 -4.25
CA GLN A 20 6.93 -21.00 -5.07
C GLN A 20 5.97 -22.12 -5.48
N LEU A 21 5.13 -22.59 -4.54
CA LEU A 21 4.10 -23.58 -4.84
C LEU A 21 3.10 -23.05 -5.88
N ILE A 22 2.66 -21.80 -5.77
CA ILE A 22 1.72 -21.18 -6.72
C ILE A 22 2.37 -21.02 -8.09
N GLU A 23 3.64 -20.63 -8.17
CA GLU A 23 4.38 -20.51 -9.43
C GLU A 23 4.49 -21.87 -10.16
N SER A 24 4.56 -22.97 -9.41
CA SER A 24 4.55 -24.32 -9.98
C SER A 24 3.19 -24.80 -10.51
N MET A 25 2.09 -24.09 -10.20
CA MET A 25 0.75 -24.46 -10.65
C MET A 25 0.50 -24.08 -12.11
N PRO A 26 -0.46 -24.70 -12.80
CA PRO A 26 -0.96 -24.20 -14.07
C PRO A 26 -1.45 -22.76 -13.93
N GLU A 27 -1.08 -21.90 -14.89
CA GLU A 27 -1.33 -20.45 -14.83
C GLU A 27 -0.64 -19.73 -13.65
N GLY A 28 0.42 -20.30 -13.05
CA GLY A 28 1.15 -19.74 -11.91
C GLY A 28 1.44 -18.24 -12.01
N ASP A 29 2.04 -17.78 -13.12
CA ASP A 29 2.28 -16.35 -13.39
C ASP A 29 1.00 -15.51 -13.28
N THR A 30 -0.13 -16.04 -13.77
CA THR A 30 -1.42 -15.34 -13.72
C THR A 30 -1.96 -15.28 -12.29
N LEU A 31 -1.78 -16.35 -11.51
CA LEU A 31 -2.13 -16.39 -10.09
C LEU A 31 -1.30 -15.36 -9.33
N ILE A 32 0.02 -15.34 -9.51
CA ILE A 32 0.91 -14.34 -8.88
C ILE A 32 0.48 -12.91 -9.24
N VAL A 33 0.16 -12.64 -10.50
CA VAL A 33 -0.37 -11.32 -10.91
C VAL A 33 -1.67 -10.98 -10.18
N ILE A 34 -2.58 -11.94 -9.99
CA ILE A 34 -3.82 -11.71 -9.22
C ILE A 34 -3.50 -11.45 -7.74
N TRP A 35 -2.53 -12.15 -7.15
CA TRP A 35 -2.09 -11.89 -5.78
C TRP A 35 -1.62 -10.44 -5.60
N PHE A 36 -0.73 -9.95 -6.47
CA PHE A 36 -0.30 -8.55 -6.42
C PHE A 36 -1.44 -7.56 -6.65
N LYS A 37 -2.42 -7.88 -7.52
CA LYS A 37 -3.61 -7.04 -7.69
C LYS A 37 -4.45 -6.96 -6.41
N LEU A 38 -4.58 -8.05 -5.65
CA LEU A 38 -5.24 -8.04 -4.35
C LEU A 38 -4.49 -7.15 -3.34
N LEU A 39 -3.15 -7.30 -3.25
CA LEU A 39 -2.32 -6.46 -2.37
C LEU A 39 -2.48 -4.96 -2.70
N VAL A 40 -2.44 -4.61 -3.99
CA VAL A 40 -2.61 -3.21 -4.43
C VAL A 40 -4.02 -2.70 -4.14
N LEU A 41 -5.05 -3.53 -4.33
CA LEU A 41 -6.44 -3.18 -4.05
C LEU A 41 -6.65 -2.89 -2.55
N ALA A 42 -6.15 -3.78 -1.67
CA ALA A 42 -6.17 -3.58 -0.22
C ALA A 42 -5.39 -2.34 0.20
N GLY A 43 -4.20 -2.13 -0.37
CA GLY A 43 -3.37 -0.95 -0.10
C GLY A 43 -4.04 0.37 -0.48
N LYS A 44 -4.73 0.41 -1.63
CA LYS A 44 -5.47 1.59 -2.10
C LYS A 44 -6.62 1.95 -1.15
N GLN A 45 -7.32 0.96 -0.62
CA GLN A 45 -8.46 1.17 0.27
C GLN A 45 -8.02 1.51 1.70
N ASN A 46 -6.83 1.04 2.11
CA ASN A 46 -6.31 1.26 3.45
C ASN A 46 -7.29 0.84 4.55
N TYR A 47 -8.03 -0.25 4.30
CA TYR A 47 -9.05 -0.79 5.19
C TYR A 47 -8.57 -2.08 5.86
N SER A 48 -7.35 -2.04 6.41
CA SER A 48 -6.73 -3.13 7.17
C SER A 48 -6.76 -4.51 6.49
N GLY A 49 -6.56 -4.55 5.16
CA GLY A 49 -6.54 -5.78 4.40
C GLY A 49 -7.91 -6.32 3.98
N VAL A 50 -9.01 -5.64 4.34
CA VAL A 50 -10.36 -5.98 3.88
C VAL A 50 -10.61 -5.35 2.50
N LEU A 51 -11.09 -6.16 1.55
CA LEU A 51 -11.39 -5.70 0.20
C LEU A 51 -12.83 -5.16 0.11
N ALA A 52 -12.96 -3.83 0.18
CA ALA A 52 -14.22 -3.11 0.08
C ALA A 52 -14.20 -1.98 -0.97
N LEU A 53 -15.25 -1.91 -1.79
CA LEU A 53 -15.52 -0.77 -2.64
C LEU A 53 -16.10 0.37 -1.78
N GLY A 54 -15.23 1.31 -1.40
CA GLY A 54 -15.58 2.34 -0.41
C GLY A 54 -15.82 1.71 0.97
N ASP A 55 -16.76 2.27 1.73
CA ASP A 55 -16.96 1.88 3.14
C ASP A 55 -18.12 0.88 3.36
N LYS A 56 -18.77 0.40 2.29
CA LYS A 56 -20.08 -0.29 2.42
C LYS A 56 -20.24 -1.60 1.64
N ILE A 57 -19.42 -1.85 0.62
CA ILE A 57 -19.65 -2.98 -0.30
C ILE A 57 -18.38 -3.81 -0.36
N PHE A 58 -18.43 -5.08 0.05
CA PHE A 58 -17.30 -5.98 -0.11
C PHE A 58 -17.16 -6.45 -1.56
N TYR A 59 -15.92 -6.63 -2.01
CA TYR A 59 -15.67 -7.15 -3.34
C TYR A 59 -16.10 -8.62 -3.45
N THR A 60 -16.98 -8.89 -4.41
CA THR A 60 -17.34 -10.26 -4.78
C THR A 60 -16.41 -10.80 -5.86
N GLU A 61 -16.42 -12.12 -6.07
CA GLU A 61 -15.67 -12.78 -7.14
C GLU A 61 -15.96 -12.17 -8.53
N GLU A 62 -17.22 -11.84 -8.80
CA GLU A 62 -17.65 -11.20 -10.05
C GLU A 62 -17.04 -9.80 -10.20
N MET A 63 -17.07 -8.99 -9.15
CA MET A 63 -16.47 -7.65 -9.15
C MET A 63 -14.95 -7.73 -9.35
N LEU A 64 -14.28 -8.68 -8.70
CA LEU A 64 -12.85 -8.90 -8.87
C LEU A 64 -12.51 -9.35 -10.29
N THR A 65 -13.36 -10.16 -10.92
CA THR A 65 -13.22 -10.55 -12.33
C THR A 65 -13.19 -9.32 -13.25
N THR A 66 -14.12 -8.39 -13.06
CA THR A 66 -14.17 -7.13 -13.82
C THR A 66 -12.95 -6.24 -13.55
N VAL A 67 -12.60 -6.03 -12.27
CA VAL A 67 -11.49 -5.15 -11.88
C VAL A 67 -10.15 -5.70 -12.34
N PHE A 68 -9.94 -7.01 -12.20
CA PHE A 68 -8.68 -7.66 -12.58
C PHE A 68 -8.56 -7.90 -14.07
N ARG A 69 -9.65 -7.79 -14.85
CA ARG A 69 -9.67 -8.04 -16.29
C ARG A 69 -9.10 -9.44 -16.58
N ARG A 70 -9.65 -10.43 -15.89
CA ARG A 70 -9.29 -11.85 -16.00
C ARG A 70 -10.57 -12.66 -16.17
N LYS A 71 -10.43 -13.90 -16.62
CA LYS A 71 -11.58 -14.83 -16.74
C LYS A 71 -12.08 -15.18 -15.34
N ALA A 72 -13.39 -15.31 -15.19
CA ALA A 72 -14.01 -15.69 -13.91
C ALA A 72 -13.43 -17.00 -13.37
N THR A 73 -13.18 -17.98 -14.25
CA THR A 73 -12.57 -19.26 -13.90
C THR A 73 -11.19 -19.10 -13.24
N THR A 74 -10.35 -18.21 -13.78
CA THR A 74 -9.00 -17.96 -13.24
C THR A 74 -9.06 -17.18 -11.93
N VAL A 75 -9.97 -16.22 -11.79
CA VAL A 75 -10.15 -15.48 -10.52
C VAL A 75 -10.67 -16.42 -9.44
N LYS A 76 -11.63 -17.29 -9.76
CA LYS A 76 -12.14 -18.32 -8.86
C LYS A 76 -11.04 -19.26 -8.39
N LEU A 77 -10.23 -19.75 -9.33
CA LEU A 77 -9.08 -20.60 -9.02
C LEU A 77 -8.12 -19.87 -8.08
N ALA A 78 -7.76 -18.62 -8.39
CA ALA A 78 -6.86 -17.82 -7.57
C ALA A 78 -7.38 -17.62 -6.15
N LEU A 79 -8.62 -17.18 -5.98
CA LEU A 79 -9.21 -16.97 -4.64
C LEU A 79 -9.23 -18.28 -3.84
N LYS A 80 -9.61 -19.40 -4.47
CA LYS A 80 -9.60 -20.70 -3.81
C LYS A 80 -8.19 -21.14 -3.41
N THR A 81 -7.20 -20.99 -4.29
CA THR A 81 -5.80 -21.32 -4.00
C THR A 81 -5.26 -20.47 -2.84
N PHE A 82 -5.53 -19.15 -2.85
CA PHE A 82 -5.08 -18.26 -1.79
C PHE A 82 -5.76 -18.54 -0.45
N GLU A 83 -7.04 -18.92 -0.47
CA GLU A 83 -7.76 -19.34 0.74
C GLU A 83 -7.17 -20.63 1.30
N GLN A 84 -6.90 -21.63 0.44
CA GLN A 84 -6.26 -22.89 0.82
C GLN A 84 -4.89 -22.67 1.46
N PHE A 85 -4.09 -21.74 0.94
CA PHE A 85 -2.80 -21.37 1.51
C PHE A 85 -2.89 -20.34 2.65
N SER A 86 -4.10 -20.00 3.11
CA SER A 86 -4.35 -19.01 4.18
C SER A 86 -3.70 -17.65 3.89
N MET A 87 -3.61 -17.28 2.62
CA MET A 87 -3.17 -15.96 2.14
C MET A 87 -4.32 -14.96 2.10
N ILE A 88 -5.55 -15.45 1.95
CA ILE A 88 -6.79 -14.71 2.15
C ILE A 88 -7.73 -15.49 3.05
N ALA A 89 -8.75 -14.82 3.59
CA ALA A 89 -9.86 -15.45 4.29
C ALA A 89 -11.19 -14.77 3.93
N PHE A 90 -12.26 -15.55 3.83
CA PHE A 90 -13.62 -15.02 3.71
C PHE A 90 -14.22 -14.86 5.12
N VAL A 91 -14.49 -13.62 5.52
CA VAL A 91 -15.12 -13.28 6.81
C VAL A 91 -16.39 -12.50 6.52
N ASP A 92 -17.55 -13.05 6.92
CA ASP A 92 -18.88 -12.46 6.65
C ASP A 92 -19.11 -12.08 5.17
N GLY A 93 -18.57 -12.89 4.25
CA GLY A 93 -18.63 -12.66 2.81
C GLY A 93 -17.62 -11.65 2.26
N ALA A 94 -16.79 -11.06 3.11
CA ALA A 94 -15.69 -10.18 2.72
C ALA A 94 -14.40 -10.96 2.49
N VAL A 95 -13.70 -10.67 1.39
CA VAL A 95 -12.33 -11.14 1.19
C VAL A 95 -11.39 -10.28 2.03
N THR A 96 -10.62 -10.93 2.89
CA THR A 96 -9.65 -10.28 3.78
C THR A 96 -8.26 -10.89 3.58
N ILE A 97 -7.22 -10.08 3.74
CA ILE A 97 -5.82 -10.53 3.74
C ILE A 97 -5.34 -10.59 5.20
N PRO A 98 -5.19 -11.78 5.79
CA PRO A 98 -4.68 -11.93 7.15
C PRO A 98 -3.30 -11.29 7.32
N ASN A 99 -2.99 -10.84 8.54
CA ASN A 99 -1.70 -10.23 8.86
C ASN A 99 -1.31 -9.04 7.96
N TRP A 100 -2.29 -8.29 7.44
CA TRP A 100 -2.06 -7.13 6.57
C TRP A 100 -1.07 -6.10 7.16
N GLU A 101 -1.03 -5.99 8.49
CA GLU A 101 -0.10 -5.13 9.22
C GLU A 101 1.38 -5.41 8.89
N LYS A 102 1.74 -6.64 8.49
CA LYS A 102 3.11 -6.97 8.04
C LYS A 102 3.46 -6.33 6.69
N HIS A 103 2.45 -6.13 5.84
CA HIS A 103 2.59 -5.48 4.53
C HIS A 103 2.51 -3.95 4.61
N GLN A 104 2.10 -3.41 5.76
CA GLN A 104 1.89 -1.98 5.94
C GLN A 104 2.63 -1.45 7.18
N ASN A 105 3.63 -0.59 6.98
CA ASN A 105 4.28 0.13 8.09
C ASN A 105 3.34 1.21 8.65
N ILE A 106 2.44 0.82 9.56
CA ILE A 106 1.47 1.70 10.22
C ILE A 106 2.19 2.84 10.96
N ASP A 107 3.31 2.55 11.64
CA ASP A 107 4.10 3.55 12.38
C ASP A 107 4.74 4.59 11.46
N GLY A 108 5.25 4.16 10.31
CA GLY A 108 5.79 5.04 9.27
C GLY A 108 4.71 5.97 8.70
N LEU A 109 3.51 5.45 8.48
CA LEU A 109 2.38 6.23 7.98
C LEU A 109 1.89 7.24 9.02
N GLU A 110 1.81 6.86 10.29
CA GLU A 110 1.43 7.77 11.37
C GLU A 110 2.47 8.88 11.56
N LYS A 111 3.77 8.56 11.47
CA LYS A 111 4.84 9.56 11.49
C LYS A 111 4.71 10.56 10.32
N ILE A 112 4.42 10.09 9.12
CA ILE A 112 4.18 10.95 7.93
C ILE A 112 2.92 11.80 8.12
N ARG A 113 1.84 11.23 8.67
CA ARG A 113 0.60 11.96 8.98
C ARG A 113 0.85 13.08 9.99
N GLN A 114 1.59 12.81 11.06
CA GLN A 114 1.96 13.81 12.05
C GLN A 114 2.85 14.91 11.48
N GLN A 115 3.84 14.57 10.66
CA GLN A 115 4.70 15.55 9.99
C GLN A 115 3.89 16.44 9.04
N THR A 116 2.95 15.87 8.30
CA THR A 116 2.06 16.61 7.40
C THR A 116 1.12 17.53 8.17
N ARG A 117 0.51 17.06 9.26
CA ARG A 117 -0.31 17.90 10.17
C ARG A 117 0.51 19.09 10.69
N LYS A 118 1.73 18.85 11.18
CA LYS A 118 2.64 19.92 11.67
C LYS A 118 3.02 20.91 10.56
N ARG A 119 3.29 20.43 9.34
CA ARG A 119 3.59 21.29 8.18
C ARG A 119 2.39 22.16 7.80
N VAL A 120 1.19 21.59 7.71
CA VAL A 120 -0.03 22.34 7.37
C VAL A 120 -0.37 23.37 8.45
N ALA A 121 -0.23 23.00 9.73
CA ALA A 121 -0.44 23.93 10.84
C ALA A 121 0.53 25.13 10.76
N ARG A 122 1.83 24.88 10.55
CA ARG A 122 2.84 25.92 10.35
C ARG A 122 2.52 26.80 9.13
N HIS A 123 2.10 26.21 8.02
CA HIS A 123 1.69 26.97 6.83
C HIS A 123 0.49 27.89 7.13
N ARG A 124 -0.54 27.39 7.81
CA ARG A 124 -1.71 28.19 8.21
C ARG A 124 -1.33 29.33 9.18
N GLN A 125 -0.44 29.07 10.13
CA GLN A 125 0.08 30.09 11.06
C GLN A 125 0.84 31.18 10.30
N LYS A 126 1.72 30.82 9.35
CA LYS A 126 2.43 31.78 8.49
C LYS A 126 1.46 32.65 7.69
N GLN A 127 0.46 32.04 7.06
CA GLN A 127 -0.57 32.78 6.31
C GLN A 127 -1.35 33.75 7.20
N LYS A 128 -1.72 33.34 8.43
CA LYS A 128 -2.38 34.24 9.39
C LYS A 128 -1.50 35.40 9.85
N ALA A 129 -0.22 35.15 10.13
CA ALA A 129 0.71 36.18 10.59
C ALA A 129 1.05 37.20 9.49
N LEU A 130 1.17 36.76 8.23
CA LEU A 130 1.34 37.63 7.07
C LEU A 130 0.14 38.57 6.89
N VAL A 131 -1.09 38.07 7.07
CA VAL A 131 -2.31 38.89 7.02
C VAL A 131 -2.42 39.83 8.23
N ALA A 132 -1.92 39.43 9.40
CA ALA A 132 -1.95 40.23 10.63
C ALA A 132 -0.77 41.20 10.78
N GLY A 133 0.17 41.26 9.83
CA GLY A 133 1.33 42.17 9.87
C GLY A 133 2.35 41.88 10.97
N GLN A 134 2.40 40.65 11.51
CA GLN A 134 3.33 40.28 12.59
C GLN A 134 4.59 39.57 12.05
N GLU A 135 5.77 40.03 12.48
CA GLU A 135 7.06 39.36 12.20
C GLU A 135 7.20 38.07 13.02
N LEU A 136 7.27 36.93 12.34
CA LEU A 136 7.54 35.62 12.96
C LEU A 136 9.04 35.34 12.94
N LYS A 137 9.68 35.28 14.12
CA LYS A 137 11.01 34.66 14.27
C LYS A 137 10.86 33.15 14.06
N LEU A 138 11.60 32.60 13.10
CA LEU A 138 11.62 31.18 12.79
C LEU A 138 13.05 30.66 12.80
N GLU A 139 13.31 29.65 13.62
CA GLU A 139 14.50 28.82 13.50
C GLU A 139 14.39 27.97 12.22
N CYS A 140 15.29 28.24 11.29
CA CYS A 140 15.48 27.48 10.07
C CYS A 140 16.35 26.25 10.37
N ASN A 141 15.73 25.10 10.65
CA ASN A 141 16.44 23.82 10.51
C ASN A 141 16.56 23.47 9.02
N VAL A 142 17.40 24.21 8.30
CA VAL A 142 18.01 23.73 7.06
C VAL A 142 19.15 22.83 7.51
N THR A 143 18.97 21.51 7.42
CA THR A 143 20.13 20.61 7.49
C THR A 143 20.99 20.94 6.29
N GLU A 144 22.22 21.40 6.52
CA GLU A 144 23.20 21.69 5.48
C GLU A 144 23.28 20.50 4.52
N ALA A 145 23.10 20.76 3.22
CA ALA A 145 23.42 19.79 2.20
C ALA A 145 24.94 19.57 2.25
N LEU A 146 25.38 18.38 2.69
CA LEU A 146 26.77 17.98 2.58
C LEU A 146 27.20 18.08 1.11
N PRO A 147 28.42 18.60 0.83
CA PRO A 147 28.87 18.79 -0.53
C PRO A 147 28.88 17.45 -1.28
N VAL A 148 28.20 17.43 -2.43
CA VAL A 148 28.21 16.30 -3.37
C VAL A 148 29.65 16.14 -3.85
N THR A 149 30.29 15.03 -3.53
CA THR A 149 31.61 14.67 -4.06
C THR A 149 31.48 14.34 -5.54
N ASP A 150 32.26 15.03 -6.37
CA ASP A 150 32.32 14.83 -7.80
C ASP A 150 32.81 13.42 -8.17
N SER A 151 32.07 12.80 -9.09
CA SER A 151 32.48 11.86 -10.15
C SER A 151 33.73 11.00 -9.92
N ASN A 152 33.54 9.68 -9.76
CA ASN A 152 34.54 8.68 -10.15
C ASN A 152 34.12 8.01 -11.45
N GLY A 153 34.45 8.65 -12.57
CA GLY A 153 34.63 7.96 -13.84
C GLY A 153 36.09 7.51 -13.96
N GLN A 154 36.34 6.20 -13.87
CA GLN A 154 37.46 5.47 -14.48
C GLN A 154 37.39 4.00 -14.03
N VAL A 155 36.83 3.12 -14.89
CA VAL A 155 37.53 1.99 -15.53
C VAL A 155 36.82 1.71 -16.85
#